data_AF-A0A2G5KGA6-F1
#
_entry.id   AF-A0A2G5KGA6-F1
#
_cell.length_a   1.000
_cell.length_b   1.000
_cell.length_c   1.000
_cell.angle_alpha   90.00
_cell.angle_beta   90.00
_cell.angle_gamma   90.00
#
_symmetry.space_group_name_H-M   'P 1'
#
loop_
_entity.id
_entity.type
_entity.pdbx_description
1 polymer ?
#
loop_
_entity_poly.entity_id
_entity_poly.type
_entity_poly.pdbx_seq_one_letter_code
_entity_poly.pdbx_strand_id
1 'polypeptide(L)'
;MSNFTKILLTIPSMIGLVYMWTFIYPKSIAWISNNIVAYEFQNPFVTSLILIQLGYLIHRLWSFKNIQKEKKTNWTLLLVIFNVVTSLIFIWKKYSEFEQHDKYSLSSEESSNKV
;
A
#
# COMPACT_ATOMS: atom_id res chain seq x y z
N MET A 1 4.85 12.11 -0.06
CA MET A 1 5.64 10.97 0.51
C MET A 1 7.06 11.06 0.01
N SER A 2 8.05 10.76 0.84
CA SER A 2 9.42 10.60 0.34
C SER A 2 9.57 9.30 -0.46
N ASN A 3 10.49 9.29 -1.42
CA ASN A 3 10.77 8.10 -2.25
C ASN A 3 11.23 6.91 -1.40
N PHE A 4 11.94 7.17 -0.29
CA PHE A 4 12.37 6.13 0.64
C PHE A 4 11.18 5.40 1.28
N THR A 5 10.16 6.14 1.74
CA THR A 5 8.95 5.51 2.31
C THR A 5 8.19 4.70 1.27
N LYS A 6 8.16 5.16 0.01
CA LYS A 6 7.56 4.38 -1.09
C LYS A 6 8.28 3.05 -1.27
N ILE A 7 9.61 3.07 -1.36
CA ILE A 7 10.44 1.87 -1.50
C ILE A 7 10.21 0.93 -0.32
N LEU A 8 10.25 1.44 0.92
CA LEU A 8 10.03 0.65 2.13
C LEU A 8 8.66 -0.04 2.13
N LEU A 9 7.59 0.66 1.75
CA LEU A 9 6.25 0.10 1.65
C LEU A 9 6.06 -0.83 0.45
N THR A 10 6.98 -0.83 -0.51
CA THR A 10 6.96 -1.78 -1.63
C THR A 10 7.41 -3.17 -1.17
N ILE A 11 8.29 -3.24 -0.15
CA ILE A 11 8.89 -4.49 0.34
C ILE A 11 7.82 -5.48 0.83
N PRO A 12 6.85 -5.13 1.69
CA PRO A 12 5.86 -6.10 2.14
C PRO A 12 4.95 -6.60 1.01
N SER A 13 4.64 -5.76 0.02
CA SER A 13 3.91 -6.21 -1.18
C SER A 13 4.73 -7.17 -2.03
N MET A 14 6.03 -6.94 -2.19
CA MET A 14 6.93 -7.88 -2.90
C MET A 14 7.07 -9.21 -2.15
N ILE A 15 7.18 -9.18 -0.82
CA ILE A 15 7.17 -10.38 0.01
C ILE A 15 5.84 -11.13 -0.17
N GLY A 16 4.71 -10.43 -0.20
CA GLY A 16 3.40 -11.01 -0.48
C GLY A 16 3.31 -11.69 -1.85
N LEU A 17 3.88 -11.08 -2.91
CA LEU A 17 3.95 -11.69 -4.25
C LEU A 17 4.80 -12.96 -4.26
N VAL A 18 6.00 -12.89 -3.67
CA VAL A 18 6.89 -14.05 -3.56
C VAL A 18 6.21 -15.16 -2.74
N TYR A 19 5.49 -14.80 -1.68
CA TYR A 19 4.71 -15.74 -0.88
C TYR A 19 3.56 -16.36 -1.68
N MET A 20 2.82 -15.61 -2.51
CA MET A 20 1.82 -16.21 -3.41
C MET A 20 2.47 -17.19 -4.40
N TRP A 21 3.67 -16.87 -4.89
CA TRP A 21 4.42 -17.76 -5.78
C TRP A 21 4.79 -19.10 -5.12
N THR A 22 4.99 -19.13 -3.79
CA THR A 22 5.25 -20.38 -3.04
C THR A 22 4.10 -21.37 -3.15
N PHE A 23 2.85 -20.88 -3.20
CA PHE A 23 1.67 -21.73 -3.33
C PHE A 23 1.51 -22.29 -4.74
N ILE A 24 1.93 -21.55 -5.76
CA ILE A 24 1.83 -21.98 -7.16
C ILE A 24 2.94 -22.99 -7.49
N TYR A 25 4.16 -22.75 -7.00
CA TYR A 25 5.33 -23.61 -7.24
C TYR A 25 6.09 -23.92 -5.94
N PRO A 26 5.56 -24.81 -5.09
CA PRO A 26 6.11 -25.08 -3.76
C PRO A 26 7.53 -25.65 -3.78
N LYS A 27 7.87 -26.44 -4.82
CA LYS A 27 9.21 -27.02 -4.97
C LYS A 27 10.29 -25.97 -5.28
N SER A 28 9.94 -24.83 -5.87
CA SER A 28 10.89 -23.80 -6.28
C SER A 28 11.47 -23.03 -5.09
N ILE A 29 10.87 -23.14 -3.91
CA ILE A 29 11.20 -22.31 -2.73
C ILE A 29 11.47 -23.19 -1.50
N ALA A 30 11.35 -24.51 -1.61
CA ALA A 30 11.65 -25.46 -0.54
C ALA A 30 13.08 -25.30 0.03
N TRP A 31 14.05 -24.90 -0.80
CA TRP A 31 15.43 -24.60 -0.36
C TRP A 31 15.53 -23.34 0.53
N ILE A 32 14.68 -22.34 0.30
CA ILE A 32 14.63 -21.07 1.05
C ILE A 32 13.81 -21.25 2.33
N SER A 33 12.64 -21.87 2.21
CA SER A 33 11.71 -22.11 3.33
C SER A 33 12.29 -23.03 4.40
N ASN A 34 13.12 -24.01 4.05
CA ASN A 34 13.71 -24.92 5.04
C ASN A 34 14.84 -24.28 5.85
N ASN A 35 15.36 -23.11 5.45
CA ASN A 35 16.55 -22.50 6.06
C ASN A 35 16.31 -21.16 6.78
N ILE A 36 15.24 -20.41 6.47
CA ILE A 36 15.10 -19.01 6.92
C ILE A 36 14.15 -18.85 8.12
N VAL A 37 12.95 -19.43 8.07
CA VAL A 37 11.95 -19.36 9.15
C VAL A 37 11.10 -20.63 9.08
N ALA A 38 10.81 -21.27 10.22
CA ALA A 38 9.94 -22.44 10.24
C ALA A 38 8.57 -22.11 9.64
N TYR A 39 8.05 -23.01 8.80
CA TYR A 39 6.85 -22.80 7.99
C TYR A 39 5.65 -22.27 8.79
N GLU A 40 5.49 -22.74 10.02
CA GLU A 40 4.42 -22.34 10.96
C GLU A 40 4.42 -20.84 11.29
N PHE A 41 5.60 -20.20 11.31
CA PHE A 41 5.74 -18.77 11.60
C PHE A 41 5.75 -17.89 10.35
N GLN A 42 5.93 -18.45 9.15
CA GLN A 42 5.98 -17.68 7.91
C GLN A 42 4.62 -17.00 7.63
N ASN A 43 3.53 -17.73 7.79
CA ASN A 43 2.18 -17.22 7.51
C ASN A 43 1.76 -16.05 8.43
N PRO A 44 1.85 -16.15 9.78
CA PRO A 44 1.51 -15.02 10.65
C PRO A 44 2.47 -13.84 10.47
N PHE A 45 3.75 -14.08 10.17
CA PHE A 45 4.73 -13.02 9.92
C PHE A 45 4.40 -12.23 8.64
N VAL A 46 4.20 -12.90 7.51
CA VAL A 46 3.83 -12.26 6.24
C VAL A 46 2.51 -11.51 6.37
N THR A 47 1.52 -12.13 7.03
CA THR A 47 0.22 -11.49 7.27
C THR A 47 0.36 -10.21 8.11
N SER A 48 1.18 -10.23 9.17
CA SER A 48 1.40 -9.07 10.02
C SER A 48 2.05 -7.91 9.25
N LEU A 49 3.04 -8.20 8.41
CA LEU A 49 3.69 -7.20 7.56
C LEU A 49 2.71 -6.56 6.58
N ILE A 50 1.85 -7.36 5.95
CA ILE A 50 0.81 -6.88 5.03
C ILE A 50 -0.20 -6.00 5.77
N LEU A 51 -0.65 -6.40 6.97
CA LEU A 51 -1.61 -5.61 7.76
C LEU A 51 -1.04 -4.26 8.19
N ILE A 52 0.23 -4.22 8.60
CA ILE A 52 0.92 -2.95 8.95
C ILE A 52 1.00 -2.04 7.73
N GLN A 53 1.41 -2.56 6.58
CA GLN A 53 1.45 -1.82 5.33
C GLN A 53 0.06 -1.26 4.98
N LEU A 54 -0.96 -2.12 5.04
CA LEU A 54 -2.33 -1.78 4.69
C LEU A 54 -2.89 -0.68 5.59
N GLY A 55 -2.73 -0.82 6.91
CA GLY A 55 -3.16 0.17 7.89
C GLY A 55 -2.51 1.53 7.64
N TYR A 56 -1.22 1.55 7.33
CA TYR A 56 -0.50 2.77 6.98
C TYR A 56 -1.05 3.42 5.69
N LEU A 57 -1.28 2.64 4.63
CA LEU A 57 -1.79 3.17 3.36
C LEU A 57 -3.21 3.71 3.48
N ILE A 58 -4.09 3.01 4.20
CA ILE A 58 -5.44 3.48 4.51
C ILE A 58 -5.37 4.77 5.31
N HIS A 59 -4.58 4.81 6.38
CA HIS A 59 -4.41 6.04 7.16
C HIS A 59 -3.96 7.23 6.28
N ARG A 60 -3.01 7.02 5.37
CA ARG A 60 -2.58 8.06 4.42
C ARG A 60 -3.67 8.46 3.43
N LEU A 61 -4.45 7.52 2.89
CA LEU A 61 -5.58 7.81 2.00
C LEU A 61 -6.62 8.70 2.68
N TRP A 62 -6.92 8.43 3.95
CA TRP A 62 -7.89 9.19 4.73
C TRP A 62 -7.33 10.53 5.24
N SER A 63 -6.01 10.72 5.24
CA SER A 63 -5.38 11.99 5.62
C SER A 63 -5.59 13.13 4.61
N PHE A 64 -5.86 12.82 3.34
CA PHE A 64 -6.15 13.83 2.32
C PHE A 64 -7.50 14.48 2.59
N LYS A 65 -7.60 15.81 2.62
CA LYS A 65 -8.85 16.49 2.98
C LYS A 65 -9.73 16.70 1.75
N ASN A 66 -9.15 17.08 0.62
CA ASN A 66 -9.87 17.54 -0.57
C ASN A 66 -10.12 16.45 -1.62
N ILE A 67 -10.27 15.21 -1.16
CA ILE A 67 -10.66 14.07 -2.00
C ILE A 67 -12.04 13.60 -1.57
N GLN A 68 -12.93 13.41 -2.55
CA GLN A 68 -14.29 12.92 -2.33
C GLN A 68 -14.30 11.63 -1.52
N LYS A 69 -15.21 11.55 -0.53
CA LYS A 69 -15.32 10.41 0.39
C LYS A 69 -15.59 9.10 -0.34
N GLU A 70 -16.43 9.10 -1.37
CA GLU A 70 -16.71 7.93 -2.20
C GLU A 70 -15.43 7.36 -2.84
N LYS A 71 -14.58 8.24 -3.40
CA LYS A 71 -13.31 7.85 -4.01
C LYS A 71 -12.36 7.23 -2.97
N LYS A 72 -12.32 7.76 -1.74
CA LYS A 72 -11.55 7.19 -0.63
C LYS A 72 -12.08 5.81 -0.22
N THR A 73 -13.39 5.65 -0.13
CA THR A 73 -14.02 4.36 0.20
C THR A 73 -13.71 3.31 -0.86
N ASN A 74 -13.84 3.63 -2.15
CA ASN A 74 -13.53 2.72 -3.25
C ASN A 74 -12.06 2.28 -3.25
N TRP A 75 -11.14 3.22 -3.01
CA TRP A 75 -9.72 2.89 -2.90
C TRP A 75 -9.39 2.08 -1.64
N THR A 76 -10.07 2.32 -0.53
CA THR A 76 -9.93 1.51 0.69
C THR A 76 -10.39 0.08 0.41
N LEU A 77 -11.52 -0.11 -0.26
CA LEU A 77 -12.04 -1.43 -0.62
C LEU A 77 -11.10 -2.16 -1.59
N LEU A 78 -10.56 -1.46 -2.60
CA LEU A 78 -9.53 -2.02 -3.49
C LEU A 78 -8.27 -2.43 -2.73
N LEU A 79 -7.80 -1.60 -1.78
CA LEU A 79 -6.62 -1.90 -0.95
C LEU A 79 -6.84 -3.12 -0.05
N VAL A 80 -8.06 -3.36 0.43
CA VAL A 80 -8.37 -4.53 1.26
C VAL A 80 -8.47 -5.80 0.42
N ILE A 81 -9.21 -5.76 -0.70
CA ILE A 81 -9.48 -6.95 -1.53
C ILE A 81 -8.25 -7.36 -2.35
N PHE A 82 -7.61 -6.39 -3.03
CA PHE A 82 -6.48 -6.63 -3.92
C PHE A 82 -5.18 -6.08 -3.32
N ASN A 83 -4.93 -6.39 -2.04
CA ASN A 83 -3.91 -5.69 -1.25
C ASN A 83 -2.54 -5.64 -1.92
N VAL A 84 -2.09 -6.71 -2.56
CA VAL A 84 -0.72 -6.80 -3.06
C VAL A 84 -0.53 -5.89 -4.28
N VAL A 85 -1.40 -6.03 -5.28
CA VAL A 85 -1.30 -5.27 -6.54
C VAL A 85 -1.77 -3.84 -6.34
N THR A 86 -2.88 -3.63 -5.64
CA THR A 86 -3.42 -2.30 -5.41
C THR A 86 -2.52 -1.46 -4.53
N SER A 87 -1.83 -2.03 -3.53
CA SER A 87 -0.88 -1.27 -2.72
C SER A 87 0.28 -0.75 -3.55
N LEU A 88 0.83 -1.55 -4.48
CA LEU A 88 1.89 -1.11 -5.40
C LEU A 88 1.41 0.06 -6.27
N ILE A 89 0.24 -0.09 -6.90
CA ILE A 89 -0.36 0.96 -7.74
C ILE A 89 -0.61 2.23 -6.91
N PHE A 90 -1.09 2.06 -5.69
CA PHE A 90 -1.39 3.18 -4.80
C PHE A 90 -0.13 3.96 -4.43
N ILE A 91 0.92 3.28 -3.99
CA ILE A 91 2.20 3.87 -3.57
C ILE A 91 2.86 4.64 -4.71
N TRP A 92 2.92 4.04 -5.90
CA TRP A 92 3.72 4.58 -7.00
C TRP A 92 2.97 5.58 -7.87
N LYS A 93 1.66 5.42 -8.04
CA LYS A 93 0.85 6.25 -8.95
C LYS A 93 -0.18 7.12 -8.23
N LYS A 94 -1.08 6.50 -7.48
CA LYS A 94 -2.26 7.24 -6.97
C LYS A 94 -1.94 8.19 -5.82
N TYR A 95 -0.95 7.87 -5.01
CA TYR A 95 -0.53 8.75 -3.93
C TYR A 95 -0.12 10.14 -4.46
N SER A 96 0.68 10.20 -5.54
CA SER A 96 1.10 11.48 -6.13
C SER A 96 -0.06 12.25 -6.77
N GLU A 97 -0.98 11.55 -7.45
CA GLU A 97 -2.18 12.18 -7.99
C GLU A 97 -3.02 12.82 -6.87
N PHE A 98 -3.23 12.09 -5.78
CA PHE A 98 -3.98 12.56 -4.62
C PHE A 98 -3.31 13.71 -3.88
N GLU A 99 -1.99 13.67 -3.73
CA GLU A 99 -1.22 14.77 -3.14
C GLU A 99 -1.29 16.04 -4.00
N GLN A 100 -1.26 15.92 -5.33
CA GLN A 100 -1.42 17.06 -6.23
C GLN A 100 -2.81 17.68 -6.08
N HIS A 101 -3.88 16.88 -6.15
CA HIS A 101 -5.25 17.39 -6.00
C HIS A 101 -5.49 18.10 -4.66
N ASP A 102 -4.93 17.57 -3.57
CA ASP A 102 -5.07 18.16 -2.24
C ASP A 102 -4.32 19.51 -2.12
N LYS A 103 -3.15 19.65 -2.76
CA LYS A 103 -2.40 20.92 -2.77
C LYS A 103 -3.03 21.99 -3.67
N TYR A 104 -3.50 21.62 -4.86
CA TYR A 104 -4.13 22.58 -5.78
C TYR A 104 -5.38 23.21 -5.19
N SER A 105 -6.22 22.40 -4.55
CA SER A 105 -7.47 22.87 -3.92
C SER A 105 -7.21 23.85 -2.77
N LEU A 106 -6.17 23.63 -1.96
CA LEU A 106 -5.75 24.58 -0.92
C LEU A 106 -5.26 25.92 -1.53
N SER A 107 -4.47 25.87 -2.61
CA SER A 107 -3.96 27.09 -3.26
C SER A 107 -5.07 27.94 -3.91
N SER A 108 -6.11 27.30 -4.46
CA SER A 108 -7.25 28.02 -5.05
C SER A 108 -8.11 28.71 -3.99
N GLU A 109 -8.33 28.09 -2.82
CA GLU A 109 -9.09 28.71 -1.72
C GLU A 109 -8.36 29.93 -1.13
N GLU A 110 -7.02 29.86 -0.97
CA GLU A 110 -6.22 31.00 -0.51
C GLU A 110 -6.24 32.17 -1.49
N SER A 111 -6.28 31.90 -2.80
CA SER A 111 -6.39 32.96 -3.83
C SER A 111 -7.78 33.60 -3.87
N SER A 112 -8.85 32.83 -3.59
CA SER A 112 -10.23 33.34 -3.57
C SER A 112 -10.54 34.15 -2.30
N ASN A 113 -9.91 33.85 -1.17
CA ASN A 113 -10.12 34.58 0.09
C ASN A 113 -9.33 35.91 0.19
N LYS A 114 -8.51 36.24 -0.81
CA LYS A 114 -7.73 37.50 -0.87
C LYS A 114 -8.35 38.56 -1.80
N VAL A 115 -9.52 38.28 -2.39
CA VAL A 115 -10.32 39.20 -3.22
C VAL A 115 -11.55 39.62 -2.44
#